data_AF-A0A3B9T0F5-F1
#
_entry.id   AF-A0A3B9T0F5-F1
#
_cell.length_a   1.000
_cell.length_b   1.000
_cell.length_c   1.000
_cell.angle_alpha   90.00
_cell.angle_beta   90.00
_cell.angle_gamma   90.00
#
_symmetry.space_group_name_H-M   'P 1'
#
loop_
_entity.id
_entity.type
_entity.pdbx_description
1 polymer ?
#
loop_
_entity_poly.entity_id
_entity_poly.type
_entity_poly.pdbx_seq_one_letter_code
_entity_poly.pdbx_strand_id
1 'polypeptide(L)'
;MKKQQKGKWKPDQLCMRLTELCYYDTEAAAEQYFSQYLHDAGLCSMLLNILTDRRYEGSDAQMGAARITAMMQPSVLRGYKEVLAALQQDPVAWKHPFPDGIPAWMNED
;
A
#
# COMPACT_ATOMS: atom_id res chain seq x y z
N MET A 1 -15.20 -10.17 15.07
CA MET A 1 -13.77 -9.92 15.38
C MET A 1 -12.92 -10.74 14.42
N LYS A 2 -12.32 -10.13 13.39
CA LYS A 2 -11.46 -10.87 12.45
C LYS A 2 -10.10 -11.10 13.12
N LYS A 3 -9.69 -12.37 13.19
CA LYS A 3 -8.43 -12.83 13.79
C LYS A 3 -7.26 -12.18 13.04
N GLN A 4 -6.39 -11.49 13.77
CA GLN A 4 -5.11 -11.01 13.28
C GLN A 4 -4.27 -12.25 12.94
N GLN A 5 -4.07 -12.54 11.65
CA GLN A 5 -3.09 -13.54 11.24
C GLN A 5 -1.74 -13.11 11.84
N LYS A 6 -1.02 -14.05 12.47
CA LYS A 6 0.40 -13.90 12.81
C LYS A 6 1.17 -13.82 11.49
N GLY A 7 1.11 -12.67 10.83
CA GLY A 7 1.69 -12.43 9.52
C GLY A 7 3.19 -12.17 9.63
N LYS A 8 3.89 -12.47 8.54
CA LYS A 8 5.29 -12.09 8.26
C LYS A 8 5.59 -10.60 8.56
N TRP A 9 4.57 -9.76 8.47
CA TRP A 9 4.64 -8.32 8.57
C TRP A 9 4.17 -7.84 9.95
N LYS A 10 5.02 -7.08 10.65
CA LYS A 10 4.68 -6.41 11.91
C LYS A 10 4.31 -4.95 11.60
N PRO A 11 3.15 -4.45 12.06
CA PRO A 11 2.67 -3.11 11.71
C PRO A 11 3.70 -1.99 11.96
N ASP A 12 4.32 -1.96 13.14
CA ASP A 12 5.25 -0.89 13.50
C ASP A 12 6.52 -0.89 12.63
N GLN A 13 7.04 -2.09 12.33
CA GLN A 13 8.20 -2.25 11.46
C GLN A 13 7.86 -1.87 10.03
N LEU A 14 6.66 -2.23 9.56
CA LEU A 14 6.19 -1.86 8.23
C LEU A 14 6.05 -0.33 8.13
N CYS A 15 5.45 0.32 9.14
CA CYS A 15 5.29 1.79 9.13
C CYS A 15 6.64 2.50 9.06
N MET A 16 7.61 2.08 9.87
CA MET A 16 8.96 2.64 9.83
C MET A 16 9.58 2.52 8.43
N ARG A 17 9.50 1.34 7.80
CA ARG A 17 10.00 1.13 6.43
C ARG A 17 9.26 1.93 5.36
N LEU A 18 7.96 2.17 5.54
CA LEU A 18 7.18 3.01 4.63
C LEU A 18 7.55 4.48 4.78
N THR A 19 7.81 4.94 6.00
CA THR A 19 8.30 6.30 6.25
C THR A 19 9.70 6.53 5.65
N GLU A 20 10.56 5.51 5.62
CA GLU A 20 11.86 5.58 4.92
C GLU A 20 11.73 5.88 3.41
N LEU A 21 10.58 5.59 2.77
CA LEU A 21 10.34 5.96 1.35
C LEU A 21 10.14 7.46 1.13
N CYS A 22 9.92 8.21 2.21
CA CYS A 22 9.64 9.65 2.17
C CYS A 22 10.89 10.51 2.42
N TYR A 23 12.04 9.90 2.71
CA TYR A 23 13.31 10.59 2.90
C TYR A 23 14.32 10.25 1.81
N TYR A 24 14.92 11.29 1.20
CA TYR A 24 15.80 11.16 0.02
C TYR A 24 17.00 10.23 0.22
N ASP A 25 17.53 10.12 1.43
CA ASP A 25 18.69 9.30 1.75
C ASP A 25 18.35 7.82 1.94
N THR A 26 17.09 7.48 2.22
CA THR A 26 16.63 6.10 2.48
C THR A 26 15.69 5.55 1.42
N GLU A 27 15.13 6.39 0.56
CA GLU A 27 14.12 6.05 -0.44
C GLU A 27 14.52 4.87 -1.33
N ALA A 28 15.69 4.94 -1.98
CA ALA A 28 16.15 3.90 -2.90
C ALA A 28 16.35 2.53 -2.20
N ALA A 29 16.87 2.54 -0.97
CA ALA A 29 17.06 1.32 -0.20
C ALA A 29 15.72 0.71 0.24
N ALA A 30 14.76 1.56 0.62
CA ALA A 30 13.41 1.12 0.98
C ALA A 30 12.65 0.56 -0.24
N GLU A 31 12.73 1.20 -1.41
CA GLU A 31 12.14 0.66 -2.65
C GLU A 31 12.74 -0.69 -3.03
N GLN A 32 14.07 -0.80 -2.99
CA GLN A 32 14.76 -2.06 -3.24
C GLN A 32 14.31 -3.17 -2.28
N TYR A 33 14.12 -2.84 -1.00
CA TYR A 33 13.58 -3.78 -0.03
C TYR A 33 12.17 -4.27 -0.41
N PHE A 34 11.25 -3.36 -0.76
CA PHE A 34 9.88 -3.73 -1.11
C PHE A 34 9.75 -4.46 -2.45
N SER A 35 10.67 -4.21 -3.41
CA SER A 35 10.68 -4.86 -4.73
C SER A 35 10.65 -6.39 -4.67
N GLN A 36 11.19 -6.97 -3.60
CA GLN A 36 11.27 -8.41 -3.38
C GLN A 36 9.93 -9.03 -2.98
N TYR A 37 8.94 -8.19 -2.62
CA TYR A 37 7.69 -8.60 -2.01
C TYR A 37 6.45 -8.13 -2.77
N LEU A 38 6.60 -7.64 -4.01
CA LEU A 38 5.48 -7.09 -4.80
C LEU A 38 4.39 -8.13 -5.15
N HIS A 39 4.68 -9.43 -4.97
CA HIS A 39 3.73 -10.53 -5.15
C HIS A 39 3.10 -11.01 -3.83
N ASP A 40 3.45 -10.41 -2.68
CA ASP A 40 3.00 -10.81 -1.35
C ASP A 40 1.62 -10.20 -1.05
N ALA A 41 0.56 -11.02 -1.15
CA ALA A 41 -0.80 -10.60 -0.85
C ALA A 41 -1.00 -10.17 0.62
N GLY A 42 -0.19 -10.69 1.54
CA GLY A 42 -0.21 -10.29 2.95
C GLY A 42 0.36 -8.88 3.15
N LEU A 43 1.43 -8.54 2.42
CA LEU A 43 1.92 -7.16 2.36
C LEU A 43 0.84 -6.24 1.80
N CYS A 44 0.24 -6.59 0.65
CA CYS A 44 -0.82 -5.79 0.02
C CYS A 44 -1.95 -5.49 1.01
N SER A 45 -2.43 -6.52 1.73
CA SER A 45 -3.47 -6.35 2.75
C SER A 45 -3.08 -5.33 3.83
N MET A 46 -1.83 -5.36 4.29
CA MET A 46 -1.36 -4.42 5.31
C MET A 46 -1.20 -2.99 4.79
N LEU A 47 -0.73 -2.82 3.55
CA LEU A 47 -0.66 -1.50 2.92
C LEU A 47 -2.04 -0.87 2.81
N LEU A 48 -3.03 -1.64 2.36
CA LEU A 48 -4.43 -1.18 2.27
C LEU A 48 -5.03 -0.87 3.65
N ASN A 49 -4.69 -1.64 4.68
CA ASN A 49 -5.09 -1.30 6.05
C ASN A 49 -4.49 0.04 6.51
N ILE A 50 -3.21 0.31 6.18
CA ILE A 50 -2.57 1.60 6.51
C ILE A 50 -3.25 2.76 5.76
N LEU A 51 -3.63 2.55 4.49
CA LEU A 51 -4.32 3.57 3.69
C LEU A 51 -5.73 3.89 4.20
N THR A 52 -6.45 2.91 4.73
CA THR A 52 -7.86 3.05 5.12
C THR A 52 -8.08 3.33 6.61
N ASP A 53 -7.09 3.04 7.46
CA ASP A 53 -7.22 3.21 8.91
C ASP A 53 -6.83 4.63 9.35
N ARG A 54 -7.75 5.29 10.06
CA ARG A 54 -7.59 6.66 10.57
C ARG A 54 -6.40 6.84 11.51
N ARG A 55 -5.89 5.76 12.12
CA ARG A 55 -4.68 5.82 12.97
C ARG A 55 -3.43 6.27 12.22
N TYR A 56 -3.42 6.12 10.89
CA TYR A 56 -2.30 6.50 10.03
C TYR A 56 -2.59 7.76 9.20
N GLU A 57 -3.72 8.42 9.44
CA GLU A 57 -4.16 9.57 8.63
C GLU A 57 -3.14 10.72 8.68
N GLY A 58 -2.62 11.09 7.50
CA GLY A 58 -1.63 12.16 7.34
C GLY A 58 -0.20 11.77 7.73
N SER A 59 0.06 10.48 7.97
CA SER A 59 1.43 10.00 8.25
C SER A 59 2.24 9.75 6.98
N ASP A 60 3.56 9.90 7.06
CA ASP A 60 4.50 9.53 5.99
C ASP A 60 4.34 8.05 5.60
N ALA A 61 4.03 7.18 6.57
CA ALA A 61 3.76 5.77 6.32
C ALA A 61 2.55 5.56 5.39
N GLN A 62 1.53 6.44 5.45
CA GLN A 62 0.37 6.38 4.57
C GLN A 62 0.75 6.76 3.13
N MET A 63 1.60 7.77 2.94
CA MET A 63 2.12 8.15 1.63
C MET A 63 3.02 7.04 1.04
N GLY A 64 3.92 6.49 1.86
CA GLY A 64 4.72 5.32 1.48
C GLY A 64 3.85 4.11 1.12
N ALA A 65 2.74 3.88 1.84
CA ALA A 65 1.83 2.78 1.53
C ALA A 65 1.14 2.95 0.17
N ALA A 66 0.73 4.17 -0.19
CA ALA A 66 0.15 4.45 -1.51
C ALA A 66 1.15 4.13 -2.62
N ARG A 67 2.40 4.60 -2.46
CA ARG A 67 3.50 4.36 -3.40
C ARG A 67 3.77 2.86 -3.61
N ILE A 68 3.96 2.09 -2.54
CA ILE A 68 4.24 0.65 -2.68
C ILE A 68 3.03 -0.10 -3.23
N THR A 69 1.81 0.30 -2.86
CA THR A 69 0.58 -0.31 -3.41
C THR A 69 0.54 -0.17 -4.94
N ALA A 70 0.97 0.97 -5.49
CA ALA A 70 1.03 1.20 -6.93
C ALA A 70 1.97 0.23 -7.67
N MET A 71 3.00 -0.27 -6.98
CA MET A 71 4.03 -1.16 -7.53
C MET A 71 3.68 -2.64 -7.38
N MET A 72 2.66 -2.99 -6.58
CA MET A 72 2.27 -4.38 -6.36
C MET A 72 1.87 -5.05 -7.68
N GLN A 73 2.07 -6.36 -7.76
CA GLN A 73 1.73 -7.10 -8.97
C GLN A 73 0.23 -7.03 -9.26
N PRO A 74 -0.17 -6.88 -10.54
CA PRO A 74 -1.58 -6.84 -10.94
C PRO A 74 -2.40 -8.02 -10.43
N SER A 75 -1.82 -9.23 -10.42
CA SER A 75 -2.47 -10.45 -9.91
C SER A 75 -2.84 -10.35 -8.43
N VAL A 76 -2.03 -9.67 -7.62
CA VAL A 76 -2.32 -9.42 -6.20
C VAL A 76 -3.39 -8.35 -6.06
N LEU A 77 -3.24 -7.24 -6.78
CA LEU A 77 -4.14 -6.08 -6.70
C LEU A 77 -5.57 -6.39 -7.15
N ARG A 78 -5.76 -7.30 -8.13
CA ARG A 78 -7.10 -7.76 -8.55
C ARG A 78 -7.91 -8.34 -7.40
N GLY A 79 -7.26 -9.00 -6.43
CA GLY A 79 -7.91 -9.51 -5.23
C GLY A 79 -8.48 -8.42 -4.29
N TYR A 80 -8.13 -7.16 -4.52
CA TYR A 80 -8.52 -6.00 -3.71
C TYR A 80 -9.21 -4.89 -4.51
N LYS A 81 -9.71 -5.20 -5.71
CA LYS A 81 -10.32 -4.24 -6.66
C LYS A 81 -11.31 -3.27 -5.99
N GLU A 82 -12.22 -3.78 -5.17
CA GLU A 82 -13.24 -2.96 -4.48
C GLU A 82 -12.61 -1.95 -3.52
N VAL A 83 -11.59 -2.36 -2.76
CA VAL A 83 -10.89 -1.49 -1.80
C VAL A 83 -10.10 -0.42 -2.53
N LEU A 84 -9.40 -0.80 -3.61
CA LEU A 84 -8.64 0.12 -4.45
C LEU A 84 -9.55 1.14 -5.14
N ALA A 85 -10.70 0.71 -5.63
CA ALA A 85 -11.70 1.60 -6.21
C ALA A 85 -12.23 2.60 -5.17
N ALA A 86 -12.52 2.15 -3.95
CA ALA A 86 -12.94 3.05 -2.87
C ALA A 86 -11.83 4.05 -2.48
N LEU A 87 -10.58 3.61 -2.38
CA LEU A 87 -9.43 4.48 -2.10
C LEU A 87 -9.25 5.56 -3.17
N GLN A 88 -9.46 5.22 -4.44
CA GLN A 88 -9.35 6.17 -5.54
C GLN A 88 -10.44 7.28 -5.51
N GLN A 89 -11.55 7.04 -4.80
CA GLN A 89 -12.62 8.03 -4.60
C GLN A 89 -12.43 8.85 -3.31
N ASP A 90 -11.40 8.57 -2.50
CA ASP A 90 -11.14 9.33 -1.27
C ASP A 90 -10.83 10.80 -1.63
N PRO A 91 -11.37 11.81 -0.90
CA PRO A 91 -11.09 13.21 -1.19
C PRO A 91 -9.60 13.58 -1.02
N VAL A 92 -8.81 12.75 -0.34
CA VAL A 92 -7.41 13.02 -0.03
C VAL A 92 -6.50 12.31 -1.04
N ALA A 93 -5.97 13.09 -1.99
CA ALA A 93 -5.19 12.59 -3.11
C ALA A 93 -3.95 11.76 -2.72
N TRP A 94 -3.29 12.05 -1.60
CA TRP A 94 -2.11 11.26 -1.18
C TRP A 94 -2.44 9.83 -0.75
N LYS A 95 -3.73 9.47 -0.62
CA LYS A 95 -4.18 8.10 -0.33
C LYS A 95 -4.38 7.29 -1.60
N HIS A 96 -4.32 7.93 -2.77
CA HIS A 96 -4.56 7.30 -4.06
C HIS A 96 -3.32 6.53 -4.49
N PRO A 97 -3.37 5.19 -4.60
CA PRO A 97 -2.25 4.43 -5.13
C PRO A 97 -1.98 4.74 -6.60
N PHE A 98 -3.00 5.18 -7.35
CA PHE A 98 -2.88 5.46 -8.77
C PHE A 98 -3.26 6.92 -9.03
N PRO A 99 -2.30 7.88 -9.02
CA PRO A 99 -2.61 9.30 -9.18
C PRO A 99 -3.25 9.63 -10.53
N ASP A 100 -2.95 8.84 -11.57
CA ASP A 100 -3.53 8.99 -12.92
C ASP A 100 -4.86 8.24 -13.10
N GLY A 101 -5.41 7.67 -12.02
CA GLY A 101 -6.65 6.89 -12.02
C GLY A 101 -6.44 5.38 -12.06
N ILE A 102 -7.53 4.62 -11.91
CA ILE A 102 -7.48 3.15 -11.83
C ILE A 102 -6.95 2.58 -13.15
N PRO A 103 -5.89 1.75 -13.13
CA PRO A 103 -5.37 1.11 -14.34
C PRO A 103 -6.40 0.22 -15.05
N ALA A 104 -6.40 0.23 -16.39
CA ALA A 104 -7.36 -0.53 -17.21
C ALA A 104 -7.38 -2.03 -16.89
N TRP A 105 -6.22 -2.64 -16.64
CA TRP A 105 -6.07 -4.07 -16.32
C TRP A 105 -6.80 -4.52 -15.04
N MET A 106 -7.23 -3.57 -14.19
CA MET A 106 -8.01 -3.84 -12.98
C MET A 106 -9.50 -4.05 -13.29
N ASN A 107 -9.96 -3.57 -14.45
CA ASN A 107 -11.33 -3.71 -14.92
C ASN A 107 -11.55 -4.89 -15.86
N GLU A 108 -10.49 -5.59 -16.23
CA GLU A 108 -10.53 -6.82 -17.02
C GLU A 108 -10.81 -8.02 -16.10
N ASP A 109 -11.81 -8.82 -16.46
CA ASP A 109 -12.24 -10.04 -15.74
C ASP A 109 -11.32 -11.23 -16.00
#